data_AF-A0A7S0UA87-F1
#
_entry.id   AF-A0A7S0UA87-F1
#
_cell.length_a   1.000
_cell.length_b   1.000
_cell.length_c   1.000
_cell.angle_alpha   90.00
_cell.angle_beta   90.00
_cell.angle_gamma   90.00
#
_symmetry.space_group_name_H-M   'P 1'
#
loop_
_entity.id
_entity.type
_entity.pdbx_description
1 polymer ?
#
loop_
_entity_poly.entity_id
_entity_poly.type
_entity_poly.pdbx_seq_one_letter_code
_entity_poly.pdbx_strand_id
1 'polypeptide(L)'
;VDPHANAPNISHAQLVSVLEAALDANPARRQPAEQLLQGWEPLPSYPSSLHAVATEPTVGTNQRWLAAVCLKNCVTRWWRPRPTGGVTEEEKAALRAALLRSTGEETLLPIAKQAALTIAKIARIDWPQKWPELLPTILTQIQQGTSDLTRTRSLLVLHTVVKELSARVVGPVRRHLQEASPQVFSFLLSLWQSAHPLALENIFAAETELITLKVMRRLLVYGFSRIDQSADATAFLEQGLGVMQGREGVLIDTPPPPPPPP
;
A
#
# COMPACT_ATOMS: atom_id res chain seq x y z
N VAL A 1 -37.62 -14.31 7.56
CA VAL A 1 -37.41 -12.92 8.04
C VAL A 1 -35.98 -12.60 7.71
N ASP A 2 -35.74 -11.75 6.72
CA ASP A 2 -34.41 -11.42 6.25
C ASP A 2 -33.67 -10.66 7.36
N PRO A 3 -32.58 -11.20 7.94
CA PRO A 3 -31.87 -10.54 9.05
C PRO A 3 -31.21 -9.21 8.62
N HIS A 4 -31.20 -8.91 7.32
CA HIS A 4 -30.65 -7.69 6.73
C HIS A 4 -31.69 -6.57 6.53
N ALA A 5 -32.99 -6.83 6.68
CA ALA A 5 -34.04 -5.86 6.35
C ALA A 5 -34.18 -4.68 7.34
N ASN A 6 -33.48 -4.72 8.48
CA ASN A 6 -33.64 -3.72 9.54
C ASN A 6 -32.30 -3.16 10.06
N ALA A 7 -31.22 -3.30 9.30
CA ALA A 7 -29.96 -2.65 9.65
C ALA A 7 -30.13 -1.12 9.50
N PRO A 8 -29.79 -0.31 10.52
CA PRO A 8 -29.88 1.14 10.41
C PRO A 8 -28.97 1.62 9.28
N ASN A 9 -29.57 2.11 8.20
CA ASN A 9 -28.83 2.64 7.07
C ASN A 9 -28.23 3.99 7.47
N ILE A 10 -26.91 4.04 7.66
CA ILE A 10 -26.20 5.27 8.03
C ILE A 10 -26.25 6.21 6.83
N SER A 11 -27.01 7.30 6.93
CA SER A 11 -27.07 8.28 5.86
C SER A 11 -25.72 8.98 5.69
N HIS A 12 -25.40 9.36 4.44
CA HIS A 12 -24.15 10.06 4.13
C HIS A 12 -23.97 11.33 4.99
N ALA A 13 -25.01 12.16 5.06
CA ALA A 13 -24.99 13.40 5.85
C ALA A 13 -24.76 13.13 7.36
N GLN A 14 -25.37 12.07 7.89
CA GLN A 14 -25.17 11.69 9.29
C GLN A 14 -23.73 11.24 9.53
N LEU A 15 -23.14 10.44 8.64
CA LEU A 15 -21.75 9.99 8.79
C LEU A 15 -20.79 11.17 8.76
N VAL A 16 -20.95 12.11 7.82
CA VAL A 16 -20.12 13.32 7.74
C VAL A 16 -20.24 14.17 9.00
N SER A 17 -21.46 14.38 9.50
CA SER A 17 -21.70 15.14 10.74
C SER A 17 -21.05 14.50 11.96
N VAL A 18 -21.11 13.17 12.08
CA VAL A 18 -20.47 12.44 13.19
C VAL A 18 -18.94 12.48 13.07
N LEU A 19 -18.39 12.36 11.86
CA LEU A 19 -16.95 12.52 11.63
C LEU A 19 -16.47 13.93 11.99
N GLU A 20 -17.25 14.97 11.66
CA GLU A 20 -16.96 16.33 12.07
C GLU A 20 -16.97 16.49 13.59
N ALA A 21 -17.99 15.95 14.27
CA ALA A 21 -18.07 15.97 15.73
C ALA A 21 -16.91 15.20 16.40
N ALA A 22 -16.43 14.12 15.80
CA ALA A 22 -15.26 13.36 16.27
C ALA A 22 -13.93 14.11 16.09
N LEU A 23 -13.91 15.19 15.30
CA LEU A 23 -12.75 16.07 15.12
C LEU A 23 -12.84 17.33 16.00
N ASP A 24 -13.93 17.52 16.74
CA ASP A 24 -14.15 18.69 17.59
C ASP A 24 -13.15 18.73 18.76
N ALA A 25 -12.70 19.94 19.11
CA ALA A 25 -11.80 20.15 20.25
C ALA A 25 -12.48 19.86 21.60
N ASN A 26 -13.81 20.01 21.68
CA ASN A 26 -14.59 19.78 22.88
C ASN A 26 -14.78 18.26 23.13
N PRO A 27 -14.24 17.71 24.23
CA PRO A 27 -14.38 16.29 24.57
C PRO A 27 -15.85 15.83 24.69
N ALA A 28 -16.75 16.71 25.11
CA ALA A 28 -18.17 16.38 25.27
C ALA A 28 -18.89 16.10 23.94
N ARG A 29 -18.38 16.63 22.82
CA ARG A 29 -18.86 16.32 21.46
C ARG A 29 -18.08 15.19 20.81
N ARG A 30 -16.76 15.19 20.99
CA ARG A 30 -15.85 14.22 20.40
C ARG A 30 -16.07 12.80 20.92
N GLN A 31 -16.14 12.60 22.24
CA GLN A 31 -16.20 11.26 22.82
C GLN A 31 -17.46 10.48 22.41
N PRO A 32 -18.68 11.07 22.45
CA PRO A 32 -19.87 10.38 21.96
C PRO A 32 -19.79 10.05 20.46
N ALA A 33 -19.22 10.94 19.64
CA ALA A 33 -19.05 10.71 18.22
C ALA A 33 -18.07 9.55 17.92
N GLU A 34 -16.94 9.49 18.62
CA GLU A 34 -15.99 8.38 18.54
C GLU A 34 -16.63 7.05 18.95
N GLN A 35 -17.40 7.03 20.03
CA GLN A 35 -18.14 5.84 20.47
C GLN A 35 -19.17 5.40 19.44
N LEU A 36 -19.85 6.34 18.79
CA LEU A 36 -20.83 6.04 17.75
C LEU A 36 -20.16 5.44 16.51
N LEU A 37 -19.04 5.99 16.05
CA LEU A 37 -18.26 5.44 14.94
C LEU A 37 -17.78 4.00 15.24
N GLN A 38 -17.36 3.73 16.49
CA GLN A 38 -16.99 2.38 16.92
C GLN A 38 -18.21 1.44 16.96
N GLY A 39 -19.35 1.93 17.44
CA GLY A 39 -20.60 1.18 17.51
C GLY A 39 -21.16 0.80 16.13
N TRP A 40 -20.80 1.54 15.07
CA TRP A 40 -21.17 1.26 13.70
C TRP A 40 -20.28 0.24 12.98
N GLU A 41 -19.10 -0.09 13.52
CA GLU A 41 -18.19 -1.05 12.90
C GLU A 41 -18.82 -2.42 12.52
N PRO A 42 -19.76 -3.00 13.31
CA PRO A 42 -20.41 -4.26 12.96
C PRO A 42 -21.49 -4.14 11.87
N LEU A 43 -21.94 -2.92 11.55
CA LEU A 43 -23.09 -2.71 10.66
C LEU A 43 -22.71 -3.01 9.20
N PRO A 44 -23.63 -3.61 8.43
CA PRO A 44 -23.43 -3.78 6.98
C PRO A 44 -23.33 -2.41 6.31
N SER A 45 -22.65 -2.35 5.17
CA SER A 45 -22.46 -1.13 4.38
C SER A 45 -21.61 -0.03 5.04
N TYR A 46 -21.27 -0.12 6.34
CA TYR A 46 -20.48 0.90 7.02
C TYR A 46 -19.07 1.11 6.41
N PRO A 47 -18.29 0.05 6.10
CA PRO A 47 -17.02 0.21 5.36
C PRO A 47 -17.21 0.91 4.01
N SER A 48 -18.28 0.57 3.29
CA SER A 48 -18.59 1.18 1.99
C SER A 48 -18.96 2.67 2.13
N SER A 49 -19.74 3.03 3.14
CA SER A 49 -20.08 4.43 3.45
C SER A 49 -18.85 5.25 3.85
N LEU A 50 -17.93 4.66 4.63
CA LEU A 50 -16.65 5.30 4.97
C LEU A 50 -15.77 5.52 3.74
N HIS A 51 -15.72 4.54 2.82
CA HIS A 51 -14.99 4.69 1.56
C HIS A 51 -15.59 5.81 0.71
N ALA A 52 -16.92 5.86 0.58
CA ALA A 52 -17.61 6.91 -0.16
C ALA A 52 -17.22 8.31 0.37
N VAL A 53 -17.33 8.54 1.68
CA VAL A 53 -16.93 9.80 2.32
C VAL A 53 -15.44 10.10 2.12
N ALA A 54 -14.56 9.11 2.28
CA ALA A 54 -13.11 9.30 2.11
C ALA A 54 -12.74 9.75 0.68
N THR A 55 -13.48 9.27 -0.33
CA THR A 55 -13.22 9.57 -1.74
C THR A 55 -14.00 10.77 -2.28
N GLU A 56 -14.90 11.35 -1.50
CA GLU A 56 -15.74 12.46 -1.95
C GLU A 56 -15.00 13.80 -1.89
N PRO A 57 -14.72 14.47 -3.04
CA PRO A 57 -13.93 15.70 -3.05
C PRO A 57 -14.62 16.90 -2.38
N THR A 58 -15.95 16.88 -2.29
CA THR A 58 -16.77 17.94 -1.67
C THR A 58 -16.75 17.90 -0.13
N VAL A 59 -16.33 16.79 0.47
CA VAL A 59 -16.19 16.66 1.92
C VAL A 59 -14.86 17.25 2.39
N GLY A 60 -14.86 17.90 3.56
CA GLY A 60 -13.66 18.48 4.14
C GLY A 60 -12.52 17.47 4.34
N THR A 61 -11.29 17.91 4.07
CA THR A 61 -10.08 17.06 4.11
C THR A 61 -9.92 16.26 5.40
N ASN A 62 -10.23 16.86 6.56
CA ASN A 62 -10.07 16.19 7.86
C ASN A 62 -11.11 15.07 8.04
N GLN A 63 -12.35 15.30 7.62
CA GLN A 63 -13.43 14.30 7.66
C GLN A 63 -13.11 13.14 6.71
N ARG A 64 -12.66 13.43 5.48
CA ARG A 64 -12.22 12.40 4.52
C ARG A 64 -11.08 11.57 5.07
N TRP A 65 -10.08 12.22 5.68
CA TRP A 65 -8.96 11.53 6.31
C TRP A 65 -9.40 10.66 7.48
N LEU A 66 -10.25 11.16 8.38
CA LEU A 66 -10.78 10.38 9.49
C LEU A 66 -11.62 9.19 8.99
N ALA A 67 -12.42 9.37 7.94
CA ALA A 67 -13.16 8.29 7.30
C ALA A 67 -12.23 7.19 6.80
N ALA A 68 -11.12 7.55 6.15
CA ALA A 68 -10.11 6.58 5.71
C ALA A 68 -9.43 5.84 6.88
N VAL A 69 -9.18 6.53 8.00
CA VAL A 69 -8.65 5.91 9.23
C VAL A 69 -9.65 4.93 9.84
N CYS A 70 -10.91 5.34 9.97
CA CYS A 70 -12.01 4.49 10.45
C CYS A 70 -12.19 3.28 9.54
N LEU A 71 -12.12 3.44 8.22
CA LEU A 71 -12.21 2.35 7.25
C LEU A 71 -11.11 1.31 7.48
N LYS A 72 -9.86 1.77 7.59
CA LYS A 72 -8.71 0.91 7.89
C LYS A 72 -8.91 0.14 9.20
N ASN A 73 -9.43 0.80 10.24
CA ASN A 73 -9.71 0.15 11.53
C ASN A 73 -10.84 -0.89 11.41
N CYS A 74 -11.92 -0.54 10.73
CA CYS A 74 -13.08 -1.40 10.51
C CYS A 74 -12.67 -2.69 9.77
N VAL A 75 -11.96 -2.59 8.63
CA VAL A 75 -11.50 -3.80 7.91
C VAL A 75 -10.51 -4.63 8.73
N THR A 76 -9.68 -3.98 9.57
CA THR A 76 -8.75 -4.73 10.43
C THR A 76 -9.50 -5.60 11.45
N ARG A 77 -10.68 -5.17 11.91
CA ARG A 77 -11.46 -5.82 12.98
C ARG A 77 -12.56 -6.75 12.45
N TRP A 78 -13.23 -6.36 11.37
CA TRP A 78 -14.50 -6.92 10.89
C TRP A 78 -14.45 -7.54 9.48
N TRP A 79 -13.28 -7.57 8.82
CA TRP A 79 -13.17 -8.19 7.50
C TRP A 79 -13.32 -9.71 7.50
N ARG A 80 -12.89 -10.38 8.58
CA ARG A 80 -13.14 -11.81 8.73
C ARG A 80 -14.59 -12.04 9.16
N PRO A 81 -15.28 -13.06 8.62
CA PRO A 81 -16.64 -13.39 9.05
C PRO A 81 -16.71 -13.60 10.56
N ARG A 82 -17.76 -13.07 11.19
CA ARG A 82 -18.05 -13.28 12.62
C ARG A 82 -19.52 -13.69 12.79
N PRO A 83 -19.87 -14.45 13.84
CA PRO A 83 -21.26 -14.78 14.13
C PRO A 83 -22.13 -13.55 14.44
N THR A 84 -21.53 -12.48 14.96
CA THR A 84 -22.19 -11.26 15.40
C THR A 84 -22.32 -10.20 14.30
N GLY A 85 -22.08 -10.57 13.03
CA GLY A 85 -22.11 -9.65 11.89
C GLY A 85 -20.79 -9.61 11.11
N GLY A 86 -20.64 -8.59 10.27
CA GLY A 86 -19.48 -8.39 9.42
C GLY A 86 -19.84 -8.07 7.98
N VAL A 87 -18.80 -7.89 7.17
CA VAL A 87 -18.91 -7.49 5.77
C VAL A 87 -19.27 -8.72 4.92
N THR A 88 -20.32 -8.62 4.10
CA THR A 88 -20.72 -9.68 3.16
C THR A 88 -19.67 -9.85 2.06
N GLU A 89 -19.59 -11.01 1.41
CA GLU A 89 -18.58 -11.21 0.35
C GLU A 89 -18.85 -10.31 -0.87
N GLU A 90 -20.13 -10.00 -1.15
CA GLU A 90 -20.54 -9.05 -2.18
C GLU A 90 -20.02 -7.64 -1.86
N GLU A 91 -20.21 -7.17 -0.63
CA GLU A 91 -19.70 -5.86 -0.19
C GLU A 91 -18.16 -5.85 -0.24
N LYS A 92 -17.50 -6.93 0.21
CA LYS A 92 -16.04 -7.04 0.13
C LYS A 92 -15.53 -6.93 -1.29
N ALA A 93 -16.15 -7.62 -2.25
CA ALA A 93 -15.76 -7.57 -3.65
C ALA A 93 -15.90 -6.14 -4.21
N ALA A 94 -17.02 -5.48 -3.94
CA ALA A 94 -17.26 -4.10 -4.37
C ALA A 94 -16.22 -3.13 -3.76
N LEU A 95 -15.95 -3.26 -2.46
CA LEU A 95 -15.01 -2.40 -1.75
C LEU A 95 -13.56 -2.61 -2.22
N ARG A 96 -13.15 -3.85 -2.50
CA ARG A 96 -11.83 -4.18 -3.06
C ARG A 96 -11.61 -3.47 -4.40
N ALA A 97 -12.58 -3.57 -5.31
CA ALA A 97 -12.53 -2.89 -6.60
C ALA A 97 -12.53 -1.35 -6.45
N ALA A 98 -13.38 -0.83 -5.56
CA ALA A 98 -13.48 0.61 -5.32
C ALA A 98 -12.18 1.21 -4.74
N LEU A 99 -11.52 0.51 -3.80
CA LEU A 99 -10.26 0.93 -3.20
C LEU A 99 -9.12 1.00 -4.24
N LEU A 100 -8.98 0.00 -5.11
CA LEU A 100 -7.95 -0.01 -6.15
C LEU A 100 -8.16 1.11 -7.18
N ARG A 101 -9.41 1.38 -7.54
CA ARG A 101 -9.75 2.46 -8.48
C ARG A 101 -9.47 3.84 -7.86
N SER A 102 -10.00 4.11 -6.67
CA SER A 102 -9.95 5.47 -6.09
C SER A 102 -8.55 5.87 -5.61
N THR A 103 -7.72 4.92 -5.15
CA THR A 103 -6.41 5.26 -4.57
C THR A 103 -5.45 5.84 -5.61
N GLY A 104 -5.55 5.42 -6.87
CA GLY A 104 -4.72 5.93 -7.97
C GLY A 104 -4.99 7.39 -8.32
N GLU A 105 -6.17 7.92 -7.99
CA GLU A 105 -6.60 9.28 -8.32
C GLU A 105 -6.53 10.21 -7.09
N GLU A 106 -6.25 9.68 -5.90
CA GLU A 106 -6.22 10.45 -4.66
C GLU A 106 -5.07 11.45 -4.64
N THR A 107 -5.42 12.73 -4.65
CA THR A 107 -4.46 13.85 -4.59
C THR A 107 -3.84 13.99 -3.20
N LEU A 108 -4.60 13.73 -2.14
CA LEU A 108 -4.16 13.90 -0.76
C LEU A 108 -3.36 12.68 -0.27
N LEU A 109 -2.03 12.82 -0.23
CA LEU A 109 -1.11 11.76 0.20
C LEU A 109 -1.47 11.11 1.56
N PRO A 110 -1.91 11.85 2.61
CA PRO A 110 -2.32 11.23 3.87
C PRO A 110 -3.49 10.26 3.73
N ILE A 111 -4.46 10.55 2.86
CA ILE A 111 -5.62 9.70 2.60
C ILE A 111 -5.19 8.48 1.77
N ALA A 112 -4.40 8.70 0.71
CA ALA A 112 -3.84 7.61 -0.10
C ALA A 112 -3.03 6.62 0.74
N LYS A 113 -2.27 7.10 1.73
CA LYS A 113 -1.56 6.24 2.69
C LYS A 113 -2.51 5.38 3.53
N GLN A 114 -3.63 5.93 4.02
CA GLN A 114 -4.63 5.14 4.74
C GLN A 114 -5.30 4.11 3.82
N ALA A 115 -5.65 4.49 2.59
CA ALA A 115 -6.20 3.57 1.61
C ALA A 115 -5.24 2.43 1.26
N ALA A 116 -3.95 2.72 1.04
CA ALA A 116 -2.92 1.71 0.81
C ALA A 116 -2.76 0.74 2.00
N LEU A 117 -2.86 1.26 3.25
CA LEU A 117 -2.86 0.42 4.45
C LEU A 117 -4.12 -0.47 4.51
N THR A 118 -5.30 0.07 4.21
CA THR A 118 -6.55 -0.70 4.11
C THR A 118 -6.42 -1.83 3.10
N ILE A 119 -5.95 -1.53 1.88
CA ILE A 119 -5.71 -2.53 0.82
C ILE A 119 -4.74 -3.61 1.31
N ALA A 120 -3.62 -3.23 1.95
CA ALA A 120 -2.66 -4.19 2.46
C ALA A 120 -3.23 -5.10 3.56
N LYS A 121 -4.06 -4.56 4.46
CA LYS A 121 -4.75 -5.35 5.49
C LYS A 121 -5.73 -6.35 4.90
N ILE A 122 -6.46 -5.96 3.86
CA ILE A 122 -7.37 -6.85 3.13
C ILE A 122 -6.57 -7.91 2.37
N ALA A 123 -5.52 -7.51 1.63
CA ALA A 123 -4.66 -8.41 0.87
C ALA A 123 -4.06 -9.52 1.74
N ARG A 124 -3.69 -9.20 2.98
CA ARG A 124 -3.19 -10.20 3.94
C ARG A 124 -4.18 -11.35 4.23
N ILE A 125 -5.47 -11.12 4.04
CA ILE A 125 -6.54 -12.09 4.31
C ILE A 125 -7.01 -12.75 3.01
N ASP A 126 -7.20 -11.96 1.96
CA ASP A 126 -7.91 -12.39 0.76
C ASP A 126 -6.98 -12.74 -0.42
N TRP A 127 -5.74 -12.25 -0.45
CA TRP A 127 -4.82 -12.54 -1.54
C TRP A 127 -4.01 -13.82 -1.29
N PRO A 128 -3.82 -14.69 -2.31
CA PRO A 128 -4.33 -14.59 -3.69
C PRO A 128 -5.70 -15.23 -3.94
N GLN A 129 -6.23 -16.05 -3.02
CA GLN A 129 -7.37 -16.93 -3.31
C GLN A 129 -8.68 -16.20 -3.65
N LYS A 130 -9.01 -15.15 -2.91
CA LYS A 130 -10.25 -14.38 -3.07
C LYS A 130 -10.04 -13.08 -3.85
N TRP A 131 -8.80 -12.64 -3.96
CA TRP A 131 -8.43 -11.39 -4.62
C TRP A 131 -7.26 -11.57 -5.61
N PRO A 132 -7.33 -12.49 -6.59
CA PRO A 132 -6.21 -12.80 -7.47
C PRO A 132 -5.76 -11.60 -8.34
N GLU A 133 -6.67 -10.70 -8.68
CA GLU A 133 -6.43 -9.53 -9.52
C GLU A 133 -5.63 -8.40 -8.83
N LEU A 134 -5.42 -8.48 -7.52
CA LEU A 134 -4.77 -7.44 -6.71
C LEU A 134 -3.41 -6.98 -7.27
N LEU A 135 -2.45 -7.90 -7.43
CA LEU A 135 -1.13 -7.54 -7.97
C LEU A 135 -1.18 -7.17 -9.47
N PRO A 136 -1.84 -7.95 -10.37
CA PRO A 136 -1.96 -7.56 -11.78
C PRO A 136 -2.54 -6.17 -12.00
N THR A 137 -3.59 -5.78 -11.26
CA THR A 137 -4.18 -4.44 -11.35
C THR A 137 -3.19 -3.36 -10.92
N ILE A 138 -2.50 -3.54 -9.79
CA ILE A 138 -1.50 -2.55 -9.32
C ILE A 138 -0.37 -2.39 -10.33
N LEU A 139 0.20 -3.50 -10.84
CA LEU A 139 1.29 -3.44 -11.81
C LEU A 139 0.85 -2.75 -13.11
N THR A 140 -0.36 -3.04 -13.57
CA THR A 140 -0.95 -2.39 -14.74
C THR A 140 -1.12 -0.89 -14.52
N GLN A 141 -1.60 -0.45 -13.35
CA GLN A 141 -1.74 0.97 -13.03
C GLN A 141 -0.38 1.69 -12.94
N ILE A 142 0.69 1.01 -12.52
CA ILE A 142 2.05 1.58 -12.52
C ILE A 142 2.56 1.74 -13.96
N GLN A 143 2.34 0.73 -14.81
CA GLN A 143 2.84 0.70 -16.19
C GLN A 143 2.06 1.65 -17.11
N GLN A 144 0.73 1.64 -17.03
CA GLN A 144 -0.18 2.38 -17.91
C GLN A 144 -0.65 3.70 -17.29
N GLY A 145 -0.23 4.02 -16.06
CA GLY A 145 -0.61 5.25 -15.38
C GLY A 145 -0.30 6.48 -16.24
N THR A 146 -1.36 7.22 -16.60
CA THR A 146 -1.29 8.39 -17.49
C THR A 146 -0.68 9.62 -16.81
N SER A 147 -0.65 9.64 -15.48
CA SER A 147 -0.06 10.71 -14.67
C SER A 147 0.96 10.16 -13.68
N ASP A 148 1.94 11.00 -13.34
CA ASP A 148 2.92 10.69 -12.29
C ASP A 148 2.24 10.47 -10.93
N LEU A 149 1.13 11.18 -10.68
CA LEU A 149 0.30 10.96 -9.49
C LEU A 149 -0.17 9.49 -9.44
N THR A 150 -0.84 9.00 -10.49
CA THR A 150 -1.37 7.63 -10.53
C THR A 150 -0.26 6.59 -10.38
N ARG A 151 0.88 6.80 -11.03
CA ARG A 151 2.04 5.91 -10.91
C ARG A 151 2.57 5.87 -9.48
N THR A 152 2.82 7.02 -8.87
CA THR A 152 3.31 7.14 -7.50
C THR A 152 2.33 6.55 -6.48
N ARG A 153 1.02 6.78 -6.66
CA ARG A 153 -0.01 6.20 -5.78
C ARG A 153 -0.08 4.69 -5.91
N SER A 154 0.01 4.15 -7.13
CA SER A 154 0.01 2.71 -7.35
C SER A 154 1.27 2.04 -6.80
N LEU A 155 2.44 2.68 -6.93
CA LEU A 155 3.69 2.25 -6.29
C LEU A 155 3.60 2.28 -4.76
N LEU A 156 2.96 3.29 -4.18
CA LEU A 156 2.70 3.35 -2.74
C LEU A 156 1.84 2.16 -2.28
N VAL A 157 0.80 1.81 -3.04
CA VAL A 157 -0.04 0.63 -2.75
C VAL A 157 0.81 -0.64 -2.85
N LEU A 158 1.56 -0.85 -3.93
CA LEU A 158 2.43 -2.01 -4.12
C LEU A 158 3.40 -2.16 -2.95
N HIS A 159 4.11 -1.09 -2.60
CA HIS A 159 5.06 -1.09 -1.50
C HIS A 159 4.40 -1.45 -0.17
N THR A 160 3.21 -0.92 0.09
CA THR A 160 2.49 -1.16 1.35
C THR A 160 1.96 -2.60 1.41
N VAL A 161 1.45 -3.14 0.31
CA VAL A 161 1.00 -4.53 0.18
C VAL A 161 2.18 -5.49 0.39
N VAL A 162 3.27 -5.33 -0.36
CA VAL A 162 4.46 -6.19 -0.21
C VAL A 162 5.00 -6.11 1.21
N LYS A 163 5.05 -4.91 1.81
CA LYS A 163 5.43 -4.74 3.22
C LYS A 163 4.59 -5.56 4.18
N GLU A 164 3.26 -5.55 4.03
CA GLU A 164 2.35 -6.29 4.90
C GLU A 164 2.45 -7.81 4.68
N LEU A 165 2.57 -8.27 3.42
CA LEU A 165 2.69 -9.68 3.09
C LEU A 165 4.03 -10.26 3.59
N SER A 166 5.13 -9.52 3.45
CA SER A 166 6.45 -9.94 3.94
C SER A 166 6.55 -9.99 5.47
N ALA A 167 5.63 -9.36 6.21
CA ALA A 167 5.64 -9.42 7.67
C ALA A 167 5.29 -10.81 8.22
N ARG A 168 4.72 -11.72 7.41
CA ARG A 168 4.47 -13.12 7.78
C ARG A 168 5.49 -14.04 7.11
N VAL A 169 6.51 -14.43 7.86
CA VAL A 169 7.61 -15.28 7.37
C VAL A 169 7.25 -16.78 7.36
N VAL A 170 6.01 -17.15 7.71
CA VAL A 170 5.56 -18.55 7.82
C VAL A 170 4.17 -18.73 7.22
N GLY A 171 3.93 -19.89 6.61
CA GLY A 171 2.62 -20.35 6.16
C GLY A 171 2.31 -20.07 4.67
N PRO A 172 1.03 -20.22 4.26
CA PRO A 172 0.60 -20.08 2.86
C PRO A 172 0.94 -18.72 2.25
N VAL A 173 0.78 -17.63 3.02
CA VAL A 173 1.05 -16.26 2.57
C VAL A 173 2.50 -16.09 2.08
N ARG A 174 3.47 -16.70 2.77
CA ARG A 174 4.87 -16.66 2.33
C ARG A 174 5.06 -17.39 1.01
N ARG A 175 4.45 -18.56 0.82
CA ARG A 175 4.57 -19.33 -0.43
C ARG A 175 3.99 -18.54 -1.61
N HIS A 176 2.80 -17.97 -1.45
CA HIS A 176 2.21 -17.14 -2.50
C HIS A 176 3.07 -15.92 -2.82
N LEU A 177 3.63 -15.24 -1.79
CA LEU A 177 4.56 -14.15 -2.04
C LEU A 177 5.78 -14.64 -2.81
N GLN A 178 6.33 -15.81 -2.47
CA GLN A 178 7.47 -16.39 -3.17
C GLN A 178 7.17 -16.74 -4.63
N GLU A 179 5.98 -17.27 -4.91
CA GLU A 179 5.51 -17.57 -6.26
C GLU A 179 5.36 -16.30 -7.11
N ALA A 180 4.86 -15.21 -6.52
CA ALA A 180 4.69 -13.94 -7.23
C ALA A 180 5.99 -13.11 -7.36
N SER A 181 6.97 -13.34 -6.49
CA SER A 181 8.15 -12.47 -6.36
C SER A 181 9.00 -12.35 -7.62
N PRO A 182 9.32 -13.42 -8.38
CA PRO A 182 10.12 -13.29 -9.60
C PRO A 182 9.50 -12.32 -10.61
N GLN A 183 8.20 -12.48 -10.90
CA GLN A 183 7.50 -11.62 -11.87
C GLN A 183 7.44 -10.17 -11.39
N VAL A 184 7.10 -9.94 -10.12
CA VAL A 184 7.05 -8.57 -9.56
C VAL A 184 8.44 -7.96 -9.56
N PHE A 185 9.49 -8.73 -9.25
CA PHE A 185 10.85 -8.25 -9.22
C PHE A 185 11.35 -7.85 -10.62
N SER A 186 11.13 -8.69 -11.65
CA SER A 186 11.48 -8.38 -13.04
C SER A 186 10.80 -7.10 -13.53
N PHE A 187 9.52 -6.93 -13.20
CA PHE A 187 8.80 -5.69 -13.50
C PHE A 187 9.45 -4.48 -12.84
N LEU A 188 9.72 -4.57 -11.53
CA LEU A 188 10.34 -3.48 -10.77
C LEU A 188 11.76 -3.17 -11.22
N LEU A 189 12.53 -4.17 -11.65
CA LEU A 189 13.86 -3.99 -12.21
C LEU A 189 13.79 -3.14 -13.49
N SER A 190 12.87 -3.47 -14.41
CA SER A 190 12.69 -2.67 -15.63
C SER A 190 12.22 -1.24 -15.33
N LEU A 191 11.33 -1.08 -14.35
CA LEU A 191 10.87 0.24 -13.90
C LEU A 191 12.01 1.06 -13.31
N TRP A 192 12.84 0.46 -12.45
CA TRP A 192 14.01 1.12 -11.87
C TRP A 192 15.01 1.53 -12.96
N GLN A 193 15.34 0.64 -13.90
CA GLN A 193 16.25 0.94 -15.02
C GLN A 193 15.77 2.13 -15.86
N SER A 194 14.45 2.28 -16.03
CA SER A 194 13.86 3.43 -16.73
C SER A 194 13.89 4.73 -15.92
N ALA A 195 13.76 4.65 -14.59
CA ALA A 195 13.68 5.82 -13.72
C ALA A 195 15.06 6.32 -13.26
N HIS A 196 16.02 5.43 -13.06
CA HIS A 196 17.34 5.72 -12.50
C HIS A 196 18.11 6.82 -13.24
N PRO A 197 18.19 6.84 -14.60
CA PRO A 197 18.91 7.89 -15.31
C PRO A 197 18.31 9.30 -15.12
N LEU A 198 17.02 9.37 -14.82
CA LEU A 198 16.26 10.62 -14.69
C LEU A 198 16.15 11.10 -13.23
N ALA A 199 16.54 10.27 -12.26
CA ALA A 199 16.25 10.51 -10.85
C ALA A 199 16.98 11.73 -10.25
N LEU A 200 18.13 12.12 -10.81
CA LEU A 200 18.83 13.34 -10.37
C LEU A 200 18.15 14.62 -10.86
N GLU A 201 17.37 14.53 -11.93
CA GLU A 201 16.81 15.69 -12.64
C GLU A 201 15.28 15.80 -12.46
N ASN A 202 14.61 14.70 -12.10
CA ASN A 202 13.16 14.63 -11.96
C ASN A 202 12.75 14.03 -10.62
N ILE A 203 12.06 14.82 -9.79
CA ILE A 203 11.59 14.44 -8.46
C ILE A 203 10.66 13.22 -8.50
N PHE A 204 9.79 13.12 -9.52
CA PHE A 204 8.89 11.97 -9.68
C PHE A 204 9.66 10.70 -10.06
N ALA A 205 10.70 10.83 -10.89
CA ALA A 205 11.60 9.72 -11.20
C ALA A 205 12.39 9.29 -9.95
N ALA A 206 12.88 10.24 -9.14
CA ALA A 206 13.55 9.97 -7.87
C ALA A 206 12.64 9.25 -6.86
N GLU A 207 11.38 9.69 -6.73
CA GLU A 207 10.39 9.04 -5.86
C GLU A 207 10.08 7.62 -6.37
N THR A 208 9.91 7.46 -7.68
CA THR A 208 9.70 6.17 -8.33
C THR A 208 10.86 5.22 -8.07
N GLU A 209 12.10 5.67 -8.28
CA GLU A 209 13.31 4.91 -8.00
C GLU A 209 13.35 4.47 -6.52
N LEU A 210 13.18 5.43 -5.59
CA LEU A 210 13.28 5.15 -4.16
C LEU A 210 12.25 4.12 -3.70
N ILE A 211 10.99 4.24 -4.14
CA ILE A 211 9.94 3.29 -3.76
C ILE A 211 10.21 1.92 -4.42
N THR A 212 10.58 1.90 -5.69
CA THR A 212 10.90 0.68 -6.43
C THR A 212 12.01 -0.12 -5.75
N LEU A 213 13.13 0.54 -5.40
CA LEU A 213 14.23 -0.06 -4.67
C LEU A 213 13.81 -0.58 -3.28
N LYS A 214 12.93 0.13 -2.57
CA LYS A 214 12.39 -0.34 -1.27
C LYS A 214 11.58 -1.64 -1.43
N VAL A 215 10.81 -1.78 -2.50
CA VAL A 215 10.05 -3.00 -2.78
C VAL A 215 11.00 -4.12 -3.21
N MET A 216 11.90 -3.87 -4.17
CA MET A 216 12.89 -4.85 -4.64
C MET A 216 13.73 -5.40 -3.48
N ARG A 217 14.28 -4.54 -2.62
CA ARG A 217 15.03 -4.95 -1.42
C ARG A 217 14.21 -5.90 -0.54
N ARG A 218 12.92 -5.60 -0.35
CA ARG A 218 12.06 -6.43 0.49
C ARG A 218 11.77 -7.78 -0.17
N LEU A 219 11.58 -7.83 -1.49
CA LEU A 219 11.42 -9.07 -2.23
C LEU A 219 12.70 -9.92 -2.19
N LEU A 220 13.89 -9.31 -2.31
CA LEU A 220 15.16 -10.04 -2.17
C LEU A 220 15.26 -10.74 -0.80
N VAL A 221 14.82 -10.08 0.28
CA VAL A 221 14.91 -10.64 1.64
C VAL A 221 13.81 -11.66 1.95
N TYR A 222 12.58 -11.41 1.53
CA TYR A 222 11.41 -12.20 1.97
C TYR A 222 10.66 -12.93 0.85
N GLY A 223 10.89 -12.53 -0.39
CA GLY A 223 10.19 -13.00 -1.58
C GLY A 223 10.91 -14.10 -2.35
N PHE A 224 12.22 -14.30 -2.18
CA PHE A 224 12.91 -15.43 -2.80
C PHE A 224 13.19 -16.52 -1.77
N SER A 225 12.86 -17.77 -2.09
CA SER A 225 13.37 -18.94 -1.37
C SER A 225 14.84 -19.21 -1.73
N ARG A 226 15.17 -18.98 -3.00
CA ARG A 226 16.50 -19.15 -3.61
C ARG A 226 16.73 -18.04 -4.63
N ILE A 227 17.54 -17.04 -4.25
CA ILE A 227 17.80 -15.85 -5.09
C ILE A 227 18.55 -16.24 -6.37
N ASP A 228 19.41 -17.25 -6.29
CA ASP A 228 20.21 -17.79 -7.39
C ASP A 228 19.37 -18.36 -8.55
N GLN A 229 18.09 -18.64 -8.30
CA GLN A 229 17.17 -19.11 -9.35
C GLN A 229 16.56 -17.96 -10.17
N SER A 230 16.73 -16.71 -9.74
CA SER A 230 16.30 -15.54 -10.50
C SER A 230 17.51 -14.86 -11.11
N ALA A 231 17.60 -14.93 -12.44
CA ALA A 231 18.63 -14.25 -13.23
C ALA A 231 18.61 -12.73 -12.95
N ASP A 232 17.41 -12.12 -12.96
CA ASP A 232 17.24 -10.69 -12.69
C ASP A 232 17.70 -10.28 -11.28
N ALA A 233 17.34 -11.07 -10.26
CA ALA A 233 17.76 -10.78 -8.89
C ALA A 233 19.27 -10.92 -8.71
N THR A 234 19.86 -11.95 -9.32
CA THR A 234 21.31 -12.20 -9.29
C THR A 234 22.07 -11.08 -10.01
N ALA A 235 21.68 -10.75 -11.24
CA ALA A 235 22.29 -9.67 -12.03
C ALA A 235 22.19 -8.32 -11.33
N PHE A 236 21.04 -8.00 -10.70
CA PHE A 236 20.88 -6.77 -9.93
C PHE A 236 21.84 -6.71 -8.72
N LEU A 237 22.02 -7.81 -8.00
CA LEU A 237 22.96 -7.88 -6.87
C LEU A 237 24.42 -7.76 -7.32
N GLU A 238 24.80 -8.40 -8.42
CA GLU A 238 26.15 -8.31 -9.00
C GLU A 238 26.48 -6.89 -9.44
N GLN A 239 25.54 -6.20 -10.10
CA GLN A 239 25.69 -4.78 -10.46
C GLN A 239 25.89 -3.91 -9.21
N GLY A 240 25.08 -4.12 -8.18
CA GLY A 240 25.20 -3.37 -6.92
C GLY A 240 26.52 -3.61 -6.18
N LEU A 241 26.97 -4.87 -6.11
CA LEU A 241 28.25 -5.25 -5.49
C LEU A 241 29.45 -4.69 -6.27
N GLY A 242 29.41 -4.72 -7.59
CA GLY A 242 30.47 -4.15 -8.45
C GLY A 242 30.66 -2.64 -8.22
N VAL A 243 29.57 -1.89 -8.02
CA VAL A 243 29.64 -0.46 -7.67
C VAL A 243 30.26 -0.23 -6.28
N MET A 244 30.00 -1.10 -5.31
CA MET A 244 30.60 -0.98 -3.98
C MET A 244 32.09 -1.36 -3.97
N GLN A 245 32.47 -2.43 -4.68
CA GLN A 245 33.86 -2.86 -4.82
C GLN A 245 34.70 -1.86 -5.64
N GLY A 246 34.13 -1.27 -6.70
CA GLY A 246 34.79 -0.21 -7.48
C GLY A 246 35.04 1.08 -6.69
N ARG A 247 34.30 1.33 -5.61
CA ARG A 247 34.50 2.49 -4.71
C ARG A 247 35.59 2.26 -3.66
N GLU A 248 35.86 1.02 -3.25
CA GLU A 248 37.01 0.71 -2.39
C GLU A 248 38.35 0.94 -3.09
N GLY A 249 38.41 0.75 -4.42
CA GLY A 249 39.62 0.98 -5.22
C GLY A 249 40.02 2.45 -5.41
N VAL A 250 39.13 3.42 -5.13
CA VAL A 250 39.40 4.87 -5.29
C VAL A 250 39.93 5.50 -3.99
N LEU A 251 39.82 4.82 -2.85
CA LEU A 251 40.25 5.33 -1.53
C LEU A 251 41.67 4.92 -1.14
N ILE A 252 42.35 4.09 -1.94
CA ILE A 252 43.72 3.64 -1.70
C ILE A 252 44.65 4.22 -2.78
N ASP A 253 44.60 5.53 -2.99
CA ASP A 253 45.66 6.23 -3.72
C ASP A 253 46.77 6.54 -2.72
N THR A 254 47.69 5.58 -2.50
CA THR A 254 48.87 5.81 -1.67
C THR A 254 49.74 6.88 -2.32
N PRO A 255 50.16 7.94 -1.58
CA PRO A 255 50.99 8.99 -2.16
C PRO A 255 52.31 8.40 -2.68
N PRO A 256 52.86 8.94 -3.78
CA PRO A 256 54.08 8.41 -4.38
C PRO A 256 55.25 8.49 -3.38
N PRO A 257 56.17 7.50 -3.40
CA PRO A 257 57.28 7.44 -2.45
C PRO A 257 58.19 8.67 -2.61
N PRO A 258 58.78 9.17 -1.50
CA PRO A 258 59.66 10.33 -1.56
C PRO A 258 60.90 10.01 -2.41
N PRO A 259 61.44 11.01 -3.13
CA PRO A 259 62.63 10.81 -3.95
C PRO A 259 63.83 10.42 -3.07
N PRO A 260 64.74 9.59 -3.61
CA PRO A 260 65.91 9.13 -2.86
C PRO A 260 66.81 10.32 -2.49
N PRO A 261 67.43 10.28 -1.30
CA PRO A 261 68.30 11.37 -0.84
C PRO A 261 69.56 11.49 -1.70
N PRO A 262 70.15 12.70 -1.79
CA PRO A 262 71.35 12.99 -2.56
C PRO A 262 72.60 12.29 -2.01
#